data_AF-A0A2I1K974-F1
#
_entry.id   AF-A0A2I1K974-F1
#
_cell.length_a   1.000
_cell.length_b   1.000
_cell.length_c   1.000
_cell.angle_alpha   90.00
_cell.angle_beta   90.00
_cell.angle_gamma   90.00
#
_symmetry.space_group_name_H-M   'P 1'
#
loop_
_entity.id
_entity.type
_entity.pdbx_description
1 polymer ?
#
loop_
_entity_poly.entity_id
_entity_poly.type
_entity_poly.pdbx_seq_one_letter_code
_entity_poly.pdbx_strand_id
1 'polypeptide(L)'
;MKKKLKLILLIVLTLLPLLYHLTLSSKGIFLDLSNGYFMIAGFILIPSLGLWIIHSGTFDNFHAMWKKYGLHLFRPNPVQDNQEPLVPLSDLMTKNYQQGLMIGGFFLTLSLTFLILYLLF
;
A
#
# COMPACT_ATOMS: atom_id res chain seq x y z
N MET A 1 -15.82 6.94 19.59
CA MET A 1 -14.40 6.99 20.02
C MET A 1 -13.40 6.67 18.90
N LYS A 2 -13.58 5.59 18.12
CA LYS A 2 -12.63 5.17 17.05
C LYS A 2 -12.29 6.26 16.00
N LYS A 3 -13.26 7.09 15.56
CA LYS A 3 -13.00 8.22 14.63
C LYS A 3 -12.08 9.29 15.21
N LYS A 4 -12.25 9.66 16.49
CA LYS A 4 -11.41 10.66 17.16
C LYS A 4 -9.97 10.16 17.28
N LEU A 5 -9.78 8.86 17.59
CA LEU A 5 -8.46 8.23 17.65
C LEU A 5 -7.74 8.25 16.30
N LYS A 6 -8.44 7.92 15.20
CA LYS A 6 -7.87 7.99 13.84
C LYS A 6 -7.42 9.40 13.46
N LEU A 7 -8.20 10.41 13.83
CA LEU A 7 -7.86 11.81 13.59
C LEU A 7 -6.61 12.23 14.38
N ILE A 8 -6.56 11.88 15.67
CA ILE A 8 -5.40 12.16 16.52
C ILE A 8 -4.14 11.48 15.97
N LEU A 9 -4.24 10.21 15.57
CA LEU A 9 -3.13 9.48 14.96
C LEU A 9 -2.63 10.17 13.69
N LEU A 10 -3.55 10.62 12.83
CA LEU A 10 -3.21 11.33 11.60
C LEU A 10 -2.47 12.63 11.90
N ILE A 11 -2.97 13.44 12.83
CA ILE A 11 -2.33 14.69 13.26
C ILE A 11 -0.92 14.43 13.80
N VAL A 12 -0.76 13.44 14.69
CA VAL A 12 0.54 13.08 15.28
C VAL A 12 1.51 12.67 14.18
N LEU A 13 1.06 11.84 13.23
CA LEU A 13 1.90 11.35 12.15
C LEU A 13 2.29 12.46 11.16
N THR A 14 1.43 13.48 10.97
CA THR A 14 1.76 14.66 10.17
C THR A 14 2.78 15.57 10.86
N LEU A 15 2.72 15.69 12.19
CA LEU A 15 3.63 16.54 12.97
C LEU A 15 5.01 15.90 13.17
N LEU A 16 5.12 14.58 13.11
CA LEU A 16 6.35 13.85 13.45
C LEU A 16 7.55 14.24 12.56
N PRO A 17 7.44 14.32 11.22
CA PRO A 17 8.53 14.81 10.37
C PRO A 17 8.91 16.27 10.64
N LEU A 18 7.92 17.09 11.01
CA LEU A 18 8.10 18.51 11.30
C LEU A 18 8.87 18.71 12.61
N LEU A 19 8.52 17.94 13.65
CA LEU A 19 9.25 17.91 14.91
C LEU A 19 10.65 17.32 14.78
N TYR A 20 10.82 16.27 13.96
CA TYR A 20 12.13 15.70 13.67
C TYR A 20 13.03 16.73 13.00
N HIS A 21 12.52 17.44 12.01
CA HIS A 21 13.28 18.48 11.32
C HIS A 21 13.67 19.64 12.24
N LEU A 22 12.83 20.06 13.20
CA LEU A 22 13.17 21.08 14.21
C LEU A 22 14.42 20.75 15.03
N THR A 23 14.81 19.48 15.14
CA THR A 23 16.03 19.06 15.84
C THR A 23 17.28 19.03 14.95
N LEU A 24 17.12 19.14 13.63
CA LEU A 24 18.19 19.14 12.65
C LEU A 24 18.48 20.59 12.21
N SER A 25 19.73 21.03 12.37
CA SER A 25 20.22 22.30 11.79
C SER A 25 20.50 22.11 10.29
N SER A 26 19.45 21.76 9.55
CA SER A 26 19.51 21.42 8.12
C SER A 26 19.10 22.63 7.27
N LYS A 27 19.86 22.92 6.22
CA LYS A 27 19.56 23.99 5.25
C LYS A 27 18.43 23.62 4.28
N GLY A 28 17.89 22.40 4.34
CA GLY A 28 16.97 21.84 3.35
C GLY A 28 15.63 21.39 3.95
N ILE A 29 14.90 22.30 4.57
CA ILE A 29 13.61 22.03 5.25
C ILE A 29 12.63 21.25 4.37
N PHE A 30 12.47 21.68 3.12
CA PHE A 30 11.52 21.07 2.20
C PHE A 30 11.93 19.65 1.77
N LEU A 31 13.23 19.39 1.59
CA LEU A 31 13.73 18.07 1.22
C LEU A 31 13.55 17.07 2.38
N ASP A 32 13.86 17.49 3.61
CA ASP A 32 13.73 16.63 4.79
C ASP A 32 12.26 16.30 5.08
N LEU A 33 11.37 17.28 4.97
CA LEU A 33 9.93 17.06 5.10
C LEU A 33 9.42 16.12 4.01
N SER A 34 9.83 16.34 2.75
CA SER A 34 9.49 15.44 1.64
C SER A 34 9.89 14.00 1.93
N ASN A 35 11.13 13.78 2.37
CA ASN A 35 11.66 12.44 2.70
C ASN A 35 10.92 11.80 3.87
N GLY A 36 10.65 12.56 4.94
CA GLY A 36 9.92 12.07 6.11
C GLY A 36 8.50 11.62 5.76
N TYR A 37 7.76 12.44 4.99
CA TYR A 37 6.43 12.07 4.51
C TYR A 37 6.47 10.91 3.51
N PHE A 38 7.52 10.82 2.68
CA PHE A 38 7.71 9.71 1.75
C PHE A 38 7.89 8.37 2.47
N MET A 39 8.72 8.34 3.53
CA MET A 39 8.92 7.12 4.32
C MET A 39 7.63 6.63 4.96
N ILE A 40 6.84 7.55 5.54
CA ILE A 40 5.54 7.23 6.13
C ILE A 40 4.57 6.72 5.06
N ALA A 41 4.51 7.39 3.91
CA ALA A 41 3.68 6.99 2.79
C ALA A 41 4.05 5.58 2.30
N GLY A 42 5.34 5.30 2.10
CA GLY A 42 5.83 3.98 1.67
C GLY A 42 5.42 2.87 2.63
N PHE A 43 5.63 3.07 3.94
CA PHE A 43 5.28 2.06 4.95
C PHE A 43 3.78 1.71 4.95
N ILE A 44 2.91 2.68 4.66
CA ILE A 44 1.45 2.47 4.61
C ILE A 44 1.00 1.95 3.23
N LEU A 45 1.54 2.51 2.14
CA LEU A 45 1.12 2.20 0.78
C LEU A 45 1.54 0.81 0.33
N ILE A 46 2.75 0.36 0.64
CA ILE A 46 3.26 -0.95 0.21
C ILE A 46 2.32 -2.09 0.64
N PRO A 47 1.97 -2.27 1.93
CA PRO A 47 1.04 -3.32 2.33
C PRO A 47 -0.37 -3.07 1.79
N SER A 48 -0.82 -1.82 1.72
CA SER A 48 -2.17 -1.49 1.21
C SER A 48 -2.35 -1.81 -0.27
N LEU A 49 -1.33 -1.55 -1.09
CA LEU A 49 -1.30 -1.91 -2.51
C LEU A 49 -1.24 -3.43 -2.67
N GLY A 50 -0.44 -4.12 -1.86
CA GLY A 50 -0.40 -5.59 -1.87
C GLY A 50 -1.77 -6.21 -1.56
N LEU A 51 -2.44 -5.72 -0.52
CA LEU A 51 -3.80 -6.13 -0.18
C LEU A 51 -4.81 -5.81 -1.29
N TRP A 52 -4.66 -4.67 -1.96
CA TRP A 52 -5.51 -4.30 -3.09
C TRP A 52 -5.33 -5.23 -4.28
N ILE A 53 -4.09 -5.61 -4.62
CA ILE A 53 -3.77 -6.55 -5.71
C ILE A 53 -4.36 -7.95 -5.44
N ILE A 54 -4.35 -8.37 -4.18
CA ILE A 54 -4.97 -9.64 -3.77
C ILE A 54 -6.49 -9.55 -3.89
N HIS A 55 -7.09 -8.48 -3.34
CA HIS A 55 -8.53 -8.26 -3.42
C HIS A 55 -9.02 -8.06 -4.87
N SER A 56 -8.19 -7.56 -5.79
CA SER A 56 -8.60 -7.37 -7.18
C SER A 56 -8.73 -8.67 -7.98
N GLY A 57 -8.50 -9.84 -7.35
CA GLY A 57 -8.58 -11.14 -8.01
C GLY A 57 -7.41 -11.41 -8.95
N THR A 58 -6.32 -10.63 -8.85
CA THR A 58 -5.12 -10.84 -9.68
C THR A 58 -4.53 -12.22 -9.45
N PHE A 59 -4.49 -12.66 -8.19
CA PHE A 59 -4.02 -13.99 -7.81
C PHE A 59 -4.97 -15.10 -8.25
N ASP A 60 -6.29 -14.87 -8.18
CA ASP A 60 -7.29 -15.85 -8.63
C ASP A 60 -7.23 -16.03 -10.16
N ASN A 61 -7.04 -14.94 -10.90
CA ASN A 61 -6.82 -14.97 -12.35
C ASN A 61 -5.50 -15.67 -12.72
N PHE A 62 -4.41 -15.39 -11.99
CA PHE A 62 -3.14 -16.09 -12.17
C PHE A 62 -3.29 -17.60 -11.90
N HIS A 63 -3.97 -17.97 -10.82
CA HIS A 63 -4.21 -19.36 -10.46
C HIS A 63 -5.06 -20.08 -11.51
N ALA A 64 -6.13 -19.45 -12.00
CA ALA A 64 -6.96 -19.98 -13.08
C ALA A 64 -6.17 -20.15 -14.38
N MET A 65 -5.33 -19.17 -14.75
CA MET A 65 -4.47 -19.24 -15.91
C MET A 65 -3.42 -20.35 -15.77
N TRP A 66 -2.81 -20.51 -14.59
CA TRP A 66 -1.85 -21.57 -14.30
C TRP A 66 -2.49 -22.96 -14.36
N LYS A 67 -3.69 -23.13 -13.80
CA LYS A 67 -4.46 -24.37 -13.88
C LYS A 67 -4.80 -24.73 -15.33
N LYS A 68 -5.15 -23.73 -16.14
CA LYS A 68 -5.56 -23.93 -17.55
C LYS A 68 -4.38 -24.16 -18.51
N TYR A 69 -3.26 -23.48 -18.32
CA TYR A 69 -2.16 -23.48 -19.29
C TYR A 69 -0.85 -24.05 -18.71
N GLY A 70 -0.56 -23.82 -17.43
CA GLY A 70 0.67 -24.26 -16.77
C GLY A 70 0.71 -25.76 -16.50
N LEU A 71 -0.41 -26.37 -16.08
CA LEU A 71 -0.46 -27.81 -15.78
C LEU A 71 -0.19 -28.70 -17.00
N HIS A 72 -0.57 -28.24 -18.20
CA HIS A 72 -0.37 -28.95 -19.45
C HIS A 72 1.12 -29.07 -19.85
N LEU A 73 1.98 -28.20 -19.33
CA LEU A 73 3.43 -28.26 -19.57
C LEU A 73 4.16 -29.26 -18.66
N PHE A 74 3.55 -29.64 -17.52
CA PHE A 74 4.21 -30.47 -16.50
C PHE A 74 3.56 -31.86 -16.28
N ARG A 75 2.31 -32.08 -16.69
CA ARG A 75 1.65 -33.40 -16.63
C ARG A 75 0.81 -33.68 -17.89
N PRO A 76 1.15 -34.71 -18.70
CA PRO A 76 0.38 -35.09 -19.89
C PRO A 76 -1.01 -35.67 -19.62
N ASN A 77 -1.28 -36.14 -18.39
CA ASN A 77 -2.58 -36.72 -17.99
C ASN A 77 -3.15 -35.92 -16.81
N PRO A 78 -4.15 -35.04 -17.02
CA PRO A 78 -4.84 -34.38 -15.92
C PRO A 78 -5.75 -35.42 -15.27
N VAL A 79 -5.33 -35.97 -14.13
CA VAL A 79 -6.25 -36.63 -13.21
C VAL A 79 -7.32 -35.60 -12.86
N GLN A 80 -8.59 -35.96 -13.03
CA GLN A 80 -9.76 -35.14 -12.69
C GLN A 80 -9.77 -34.84 -11.19
N ASP A 81 -8.97 -33.87 -10.77
CA ASP A 81 -9.04 -33.27 -9.44
C ASP A 81 -10.05 -32.11 -9.51
N ASN A 82 -11.30 -32.50 -9.77
CA ASN A 82 -12.48 -31.67 -9.63
C ASN A 82 -13.16 -32.14 -8.35
N GLN A 83 -13.11 -31.35 -7.26
CA GLN A 83 -14.28 -31.24 -6.37
C GLN A 83 -14.18 -30.27 -5.18
N GLU A 84 -13.09 -29.54 -4.95
CA GLU A 84 -13.16 -28.43 -4.00
C GLU A 84 -13.44 -27.11 -4.72
N PRO A 85 -14.55 -26.42 -4.42
CA PRO A 85 -14.77 -25.07 -4.91
C PRO A 85 -13.65 -24.19 -4.35
N LEU A 86 -12.74 -23.76 -5.23
CA LEU A 86 -11.70 -22.78 -4.90
C LEU A 86 -12.38 -21.52 -4.38
N VAL A 87 -12.34 -21.32 -3.06
CA VAL A 87 -12.72 -20.05 -2.46
C VAL A 87 -11.70 -19.02 -2.94
N PRO A 88 -12.11 -18.01 -3.72
CA PRO A 88 -11.18 -17.07 -4.29
C PRO A 88 -10.52 -16.27 -3.17
N LEU A 89 -9.20 -16.09 -3.28
CA LEU A 89 -8.41 -15.37 -2.28
C LEU A 89 -8.86 -13.90 -2.19
N SER A 90 -9.43 -13.36 -3.26
CA SER A 90 -10.07 -12.04 -3.28
C SER A 90 -11.19 -11.90 -2.26
N ASP A 91 -12.01 -12.94 -2.06
CA ASP A 91 -13.21 -12.89 -1.20
C ASP A 91 -12.87 -13.03 0.29
N LEU A 92 -11.73 -13.64 0.59
CA LEU A 92 -11.21 -13.77 1.94
C LEU A 92 -10.55 -12.46 2.43
N MET A 93 -10.27 -11.51 1.53
CA MET A 93 -9.53 -10.30 1.86
C MET A 93 -10.45 -9.16 2.31
N THR A 94 -10.12 -8.54 3.45
CA THR A 94 -10.90 -7.43 3.99
C THR A 94 -10.66 -6.13 3.22
N LYS A 95 -11.70 -5.28 3.07
CA LYS A 95 -11.62 -3.95 2.41
C LYS A 95 -10.78 -2.90 3.14
N ASN A 96 -9.99 -3.30 4.13
CA ASN A 96 -9.15 -2.40 4.93
C ASN A 96 -8.03 -1.73 4.10
N TYR A 97 -7.69 -2.29 2.93
CA TYR A 97 -6.73 -1.69 2.00
C TYR A 97 -7.14 -0.29 1.54
N GLN A 98 -8.44 0.00 1.39
CA GLN A 98 -8.93 1.31 0.91
C GLN A 98 -8.51 2.44 1.84
N GLN A 99 -8.56 2.21 3.16
CA GLN A 99 -8.17 3.20 4.15
C GLN A 99 -6.66 3.45 4.12
N GLY A 100 -5.87 2.39 3.98
CA GLY A 100 -4.42 2.50 3.87
C GLY A 100 -3.99 3.19 2.58
N LEU A 101 -4.64 2.92 1.45
CA LEU A 101 -4.42 3.64 0.19
C LEU A 101 -4.75 5.12 0.31
N MET A 102 -5.88 5.46 0.95
CA MET A 102 -6.29 6.85 1.13
C MET A 102 -5.31 7.64 2.03
N ILE A 103 -4.92 7.05 3.17
CA ILE A 103 -3.98 7.68 4.12
C ILE A 103 -2.59 7.77 3.51
N GLY A 104 -2.09 6.67 2.93
CA GLY A 104 -0.78 6.63 2.30
C GLY A 104 -0.69 7.56 1.09
N GLY A 105 -1.75 7.64 0.28
CA GLY A 105 -1.83 8.55 -0.87
C GLY A 105 -1.83 10.02 -0.46
N PHE A 106 -2.49 10.35 0.66
CA PHE A 106 -2.41 11.70 1.25
C PHE A 106 -0.97 12.07 1.63
N PHE A 107 -0.26 11.19 2.34
CA PHE A 107 1.14 11.45 2.71
C PHE A 107 2.07 11.51 1.49
N LEU A 108 1.82 10.69 0.47
CA LEU A 108 2.57 10.75 -0.78
C LEU A 108 2.36 12.09 -1.50
N THR A 109 1.13 12.57 -1.57
CA THR A 109 0.81 13.88 -2.18
C THR A 109 1.49 15.01 -1.41
N LEU A 110 1.51 14.92 -0.08
CA LEU A 110 2.19 15.88 0.79
C LEU A 110 3.71 15.86 0.55
N SER A 111 4.30 14.66 0.48
CA SER A 111 5.72 14.47 0.13
C SER A 111 6.06 15.11 -1.22
N LEU A 112 5.28 14.82 -2.27
CA LEU A 112 5.49 15.40 -3.60
C LEU A 112 5.36 16.92 -3.60
N THR A 113 4.40 17.46 -2.84
CA THR A 113 4.25 18.92 -2.69
C THR A 113 5.52 19.55 -2.11
N PHE A 114 6.08 18.96 -1.05
CA PHE A 114 7.32 19.45 -0.45
C PHE A 114 8.54 19.25 -1.36
N LEU A 115 8.59 18.17 -2.12
CA LEU A 115 9.64 17.97 -3.13
C LEU A 115 9.58 19.04 -4.22
N ILE A 116 8.40 19.39 -4.70
CA ILE A 116 8.21 20.47 -5.67
C ILE A 116 8.64 21.81 -5.08
N LEU A 117 8.26 22.10 -3.83
CA LEU A 117 8.71 23.32 -3.15
C LEU A 117 10.24 23.39 -3.02
N TYR A 118 10.89 22.26 -2.69
CA TYR A 118 12.35 22.17 -2.66
C TYR A 118 13.01 22.44 -4.01
N LEU A 119 12.37 22.03 -5.13
CA LEU A 119 12.91 22.29 -6.46
C LEU A 119 12.69 23.73 -6.93
N LEU A 120 11.71 24.44 -6.36
CA LEU A 120 11.36 25.81 -6.73
C LEU A 120 12.06 26.89 -5.88
N PHE A 121 12.43 26.57 -4.65
CA PHE A 121 13.04 27.49 -3.67
C PHE A 121 14.37 26.95 -3.14
#